data_AF-A0A061P7V0-F1
#
_entry.id   AF-A0A061P7V0-F1
#
_cell.length_a   1.000
_cell.length_b   1.000
_cell.length_c   1.000
_cell.angle_alpha   90.00
_cell.angle_beta   90.00
_cell.angle_gamma   90.00
#
_symmetry.space_group_name_H-M   'P 1'
#
loop_
_entity.id
_entity.type
_entity.pdbx_description
1 polymer ?
#
loop_
_entity_poly.entity_id
_entity_poly.type
_entity_poly.pdbx_seq_one_letter_code
_entity_poly.pdbx_strand_id
1 'polypeptide(L)' 'MATVRRYMEDGRQALLQHEETGVFLNFRSGPLTDRRLRYILTKRVQEASHTLHISPHSLRHTFATHLLNEGADLRAV' A
#
# COMPACT_ATOMS: atom_id res chain seq x y z
N MET A 1 5.05 -7.67 9.60
CA MET A 1 5.82 -8.05 8.39
C MET A 1 5.26 -9.24 7.58
N ALA A 2 4.24 -9.98 8.07
CA ALA A 2 3.70 -11.13 7.33
C ALA A 2 3.14 -10.79 5.92
N THR A 3 2.49 -9.62 5.76
CA THR A 3 1.82 -9.24 4.51
C THR A 3 2.77 -8.99 3.34
N VAL A 4 3.90 -8.32 3.59
CA VAL A 4 4.91 -8.04 2.54
C VAL A 4 5.53 -9.35 2.06
N ARG A 5 5.83 -10.27 2.98
CA ARG A 5 6.37 -11.60 2.64
C ARG A 5 5.40 -12.38 1.75
N ARG A 6 4.13 -12.50 2.15
CA ARG A 6 3.08 -13.14 1.34
C ARG A 6 2.95 -12.51 -0.04
N TYR A 7 3.05 -11.18 -0.12
CA TYR A 7 3.06 -10.52 -1.43
C TYR A 7 4.30 -10.90 -2.26
N MET A 8 5.49 -10.94 -1.67
CA MET A 8 6.71 -11.31 -2.42
C MET A 8 6.70 -12.77 -2.90
N GLU A 9 6.15 -13.68 -2.09
CA GLU A 9 6.09 -15.12 -2.37
C GLU A 9 4.98 -15.47 -3.37
N ASP A 10 3.78 -14.90 -3.20
CA ASP A 10 2.62 -15.28 -4.02
C ASP A 10 2.21 -14.15 -4.97
N GLY A 11 1.91 -12.97 -4.42
CA GLY A 11 1.26 -11.88 -5.15
C GLY A 11 2.11 -11.29 -6.27
N ARG A 12 3.41 -11.10 -6.02
CA ARG A 12 4.37 -10.56 -6.98
C ARG A 12 4.64 -11.56 -8.09
N GLN A 13 4.80 -12.84 -7.74
CA GLN A 13 5.04 -13.90 -8.72
C GLN A 13 3.87 -14.03 -9.69
N ALA A 14 2.63 -13.87 -9.21
CA ALA A 14 1.44 -13.87 -10.04
C ALA A 14 1.36 -12.70 -11.06
N LEU A 15 2.11 -11.61 -10.84
CA LEU A 15 2.11 -10.42 -11.69
C LEU A 15 3.37 -10.31 -12.56
N LEU A 16 4.41 -11.08 -12.24
CA LEU A 16 5.71 -11.01 -12.90
C LEU A 16 5.67 -11.77 -14.23
N GLN A 17 5.88 -11.07 -15.33
CA GLN A 17 5.91 -11.62 -16.69
C GLN A 17 7.32 -11.59 -17.31
N HIS A 18 8.13 -10.63 -16.87
CA HIS A 18 9.53 -10.49 -17.23
C HIS A 18 10.31 -9.98 -16.01
N GLU A 19 11.64 -9.95 -16.10
CA GLU A 19 12.47 -9.42 -15.03
C GLU A 19 12.08 -7.96 -14.71
N GLU A 20 11.93 -7.67 -13.42
CA GLU A 20 11.60 -6.35 -12.91
C GLU A 20 12.21 -6.22 -11.51
N THR A 21 12.75 -5.04 -11.20
CA THR A 21 13.41 -4.75 -9.92
C THR A 21 12.46 -4.11 -8.91
N GLY A 22 11.37 -3.50 -9.39
CA GLY A 22 10.32 -2.96 -8.54
C GLY A 22 9.74 -4.00 -7.57
N VAL A 23 9.62 -3.61 -6.30
CA VAL A 23 8.98 -4.46 -5.27
C VAL A 23 7.50 -4.62 -5.60
N PHE A 24 6.78 -3.50 -5.73
CA PHE A 24 5.35 -3.49 -6.05
C PHE A 24 5.12 -3.35 -7.54
N LEU A 25 4.36 -4.29 -8.12
CA LEU A 25 4.10 -4.36 -9.55
C LEU A 25 2.66 -3.93 -9.88
N ASN A 26 2.49 -3.46 -11.11
CA ASN A 26 1.20 -3.32 -11.75
C ASN A 26 0.85 -4.60 -12.53
N PHE A 27 -0.36 -4.67 -13.09
CA PHE A 27 -0.84 -5.86 -13.82
C PHE A 27 -0.10 -6.18 -15.12
N ARG A 28 0.76 -5.27 -15.61
CA ARG A 28 1.59 -5.42 -16.81
C ARG A 28 3.05 -5.74 -16.45
N SER A 29 3.32 -6.28 -15.26
CA SER A 29 4.67 -6.59 -14.78
C SER A 29 5.63 -5.42 -14.63
N GLY A 30 5.16 -4.16 -14.75
CA GLY A 30 5.97 -2.97 -14.51
C GLY A 30 5.79 -2.40 -13.10
N PRO A 31 6.55 -1.35 -12.73
CA PRO A 31 6.43 -0.73 -11.41
C PRO A 31 5.03 -0.18 -11.13
N LEU A 32 4.56 -0.31 -9.90
CA LEU A 32 3.34 0.34 -9.45
C LEU A 32 3.56 1.84 -9.34
N THR A 33 2.76 2.62 -10.07
CA THR A 33 2.83 4.08 -10.01
C THR A 33 2.00 4.63 -8.85
N ASP A 34 2.44 5.78 -8.33
CA ASP A 34 1.72 6.50 -7.28
C ASP A 34 0.27 6.85 -7.69
N ARG A 35 0.06 7.30 -8.94
CA ARG A 35 -1.30 7.54 -9.48
C ARG A 35 -2.17 6.29 -9.40
N ARG A 36 -1.60 5.11 -9.71
CA ARG A 36 -2.35 3.84 -9.67
C ARG A 36 -2.63 3.41 -8.24
N LEU A 37 -1.68 3.61 -7.32
CA LEU A 37 -1.89 3.37 -5.89
C LEU A 37 -3.05 4.22 -5.34
N ARG A 38 -3.08 5.52 -5.65
CA ARG A 38 -4.19 6.42 -5.29
C ARG A 38 -5.53 5.88 -5.80
N TYR A 39 -5.59 5.50 -7.07
CA TYR A 39 -6.81 4.94 -7.66
C TYR A 39 -7.28 3.67 -6.94
N ILE A 40 -6.37 2.72 -6.68
CA ILE A 40 -6.70 1.48 -5.96
C ILE A 40 -7.22 1.82 -4.58
N LEU A 41 -6.55 2.73 -3.86
CA LEU A 41 -6.94 3.12 -2.52
C LEU A 41 -8.32 3.77 -2.50
N THR A 42 -8.57 4.76 -3.35
CA THR A 42 -9.88 5.42 -3.46
C THR A 42 -10.98 4.41 -3.73
N LYS A 43 -10.76 3.46 -4.65
CA LYS A 43 -11.72 2.40 -4.94
C LYS A 43 -12.01 1.55 -3.69
N ARG A 44 -11.00 1.13 -2.93
CA ARG A 44 -11.20 0.34 -1.69
C ARG A 44 -11.91 1.12 -0.60
N VAL A 45 -11.62 2.41 -0.46
CA VAL A 45 -12.30 3.28 0.50
C VAL A 45 -13.77 3.40 0.14
N GLN A 46 -14.10 3.62 -1.15
CA GLN A 46 -15.48 3.67 -1.63
C GLN A 46 -16.23 2.34 -1.44
N GLU A 47 -15.57 1.20 -1.61
CA GLU A 47 -16.13 -0.13 -1.32
C GLU A 47 -16.43 -0.32 0.18
N ALA A 48 -15.63 0.29 1.06
CA ALA A 48 -15.79 0.18 2.51
C ALA A 48 -16.73 1.26 3.11
N SER A 49 -16.80 2.44 2.50
CA SER A 49 -17.61 3.57 2.93
C SER A 49 -17.85 4.57 1.80
N HIS A 50 -19.10 4.95 1.60
CA HIS A 50 -19.48 5.94 0.60
C HIS A 50 -19.28 7.39 1.06
N THR A 51 -19.02 7.63 2.34
CA THR A 51 -18.92 8.98 2.93
C THR A 51 -17.49 9.40 3.23
N LEU A 52 -16.58 8.42 3.35
CA LEU A 52 -15.21 8.66 3.79
C LEU A 52 -14.31 9.02 2.59
N HIS A 53 -13.69 10.20 2.66
CA HIS A 53 -12.71 10.64 1.66
C HIS A 53 -11.30 10.53 2.25
N ILE A 54 -10.56 9.52 1.81
CA ILE A 54 -9.21 9.23 2.32
C ILE A 54 -8.18 9.32 1.19
N SER A 55 -7.10 10.04 1.45
CA SER A 55 -5.91 10.10 0.60
C SER A 55 -4.75 9.27 1.18
N PRO A 56 -3.72 8.90 0.38
CA PRO A 56 -2.54 8.22 0.91
C PRO A 56 -1.83 9.00 2.03
N HIS A 57 -1.84 10.33 1.94
CA HIS A 57 -1.23 11.19 2.95
C HIS A 57 -2.03 11.16 4.26
N SER A 58 -3.37 11.25 4.17
CA SER A 58 -4.25 11.13 5.34
C SER A 58 -4.09 9.77 6.04
N LEU A 59 -3.98 8.67 5.27
CA LEU A 59 -3.69 7.34 5.85
C LEU A 59 -2.35 7.30 6.56
N ARG A 60 -1.31 7.87 5.94
CA ARG A 60 0.03 7.92 6.53
C ARG A 60 0.00 8.64 7.87
N HIS A 61 -0.70 9.77 7.95
CA HIS A 61 -0.86 10.52 9.21
C HIS A 61 -1.60 9.71 10.27
N THR A 62 -2.73 9.11 9.93
CA THR A 62 -3.48 8.28 10.89
C THR A 62 -2.65 7.09 11.39
N PHE A 63 -1.90 6.42 10.50
CA PHE A 63 -1.00 5.33 10.90
C PHE A 63 0.14 5.83 11.78
N ALA A 64 0.77 6.95 11.44
CA ALA A 64 1.82 7.54 12.26
C ALA A 64 1.31 7.88 13.66
N THR A 65 0.18 8.57 13.78
CA THR A 65 -0.45 8.88 15.07
C THR A 65 -0.82 7.60 15.83
N HIS A 66 -1.38 6.60 15.14
CA HIS A 66 -1.73 5.33 15.78
C HIS A 66 -0.49 4.60 16.32
N LEU A 67 0.59 4.53 15.53
CA LEU A 67 1.85 3.93 15.98
C LEU A 67 2.43 4.68 17.19
N LEU A 68 2.44 6.02 17.16
CA LEU A 68 2.91 6.84 18.28
C LEU A 68 2.06 6.62 19.55
N ASN A 69 0.74 6.54 19.40
CA ASN A 69 -0.18 6.29 20.52
C ASN A 69 0.02 4.90 21.14
N GLU A 70 0.40 3.90 20.34
CA GLU A 70 0.73 2.54 20.79
C GLU A 70 2.20 2.39 21.26
N GLY A 71 2.90 3.51 21.48
CA GLY A 71 4.26 3.51 22.05
C GLY A 71 5.38 3.23 21.06
N ALA A 72 5.14 3.38 19.75
CA ALA A 72 6.23 3.38 18.78
C ALA A 72 7.18 4.55 19.07
N ASP A 73 8.48 4.28 19.03
CA ASP A 73 9.52 5.29 19.24
C ASP A 73 9.35 6.45 18.24
N LEU A 74 9.33 7.69 18.73
CA LEU A 74 9.24 8.91 17.91
C LEU A 74 10.39 9.00 16.89
N ARG A 75 11.51 8.30 17.12
CA ARG A 75 12.63 8.20 16.17
C ARG A 75 12.35 7.27 14.98
N ALA A 76 11.25 6.52 15.00
CA ALA A 76 10.89 5.54 13.99
C ALA A 76 9.88 6.05 12.94
N VAL A 77 9.37 7.29 13.07
CA VAL A 77 8.32 7.88 12.20
C VAL A 77 8.87 8.98 11.29
#